data_AF-A0A7Z9WQJ5-F1
#
_entry.id   AF-A0A7Z9WQJ5-F1
#
_cell.length_a   1.000
_cell.length_b   1.000
_cell.length_c   1.000
_cell.angle_alpha   90.00
_cell.angle_beta   90.00
_cell.angle_gamma   90.00
#
_symmetry.space_group_name_H-M   'P 1'
#
loop_
_entity.id
_entity.type
_entity.pdbx_description
1 polymer ?
#
loop_
_entity_poly.entity_id
_entity_poly.type
_entity_poly.pdbx_seq_one_letter_code
_entity_poly.pdbx_strand_id
1 'polypeptide(L)' 'MELLTVAAEEEGERLDRFLASRTGRSRAEIQRLIKAGKVLIDGRPAKPSHPLRSGECVTIELPPPSPPDLRPK' A
#
# COMPACT_ATOMS: atom_id res chain seq x y z
N MET A 1 11.90 1.24 0.61
CA MET A 1 10.83 2.20 0.27
C MET A 1 10.39 1.85 -1.14
N GLU A 2 9.11 1.52 -1.31
CA GLU A 2 8.51 1.08 -2.56
C GLU A 2 7.50 2.14 -3.01
N LEU A 3 7.47 2.42 -4.32
CA LEU A 3 6.61 3.44 -4.92
C LEU A 3 5.60 2.75 -5.84
N LEU A 4 4.32 3.02 -5.61
CA LEU A 4 3.19 2.45 -6.34
C LEU A 4 2.36 3.59 -6.91
N THR A 5 2.09 3.55 -8.21
CA THR A 5 1.21 4.53 -8.87
C THR A 5 -0.19 3.96 -8.96
N VAL A 6 -1.20 4.74 -8.58
CA VAL A 6 -2.61 4.33 -8.66
C VAL A 6 -3.07 4.40 -10.11
N ALA A 7 -3.51 3.26 -10.66
CA ALA A 7 -4.12 3.19 -11.99
C ALA A 7 -5.56 3.70 -11.98
N ALA A 8 -6.11 4.02 -13.15
CA ALA A 8 -7.52 4.40 -13.30
C ALA A 8 -8.50 3.32 -12.78
N GLU A 9 -8.10 2.05 -12.87
CA GLU A 9 -8.87 0.90 -12.38
C GLU A 9 -8.91 0.79 -10.85
N GLU A 10 -7.95 1.43 -10.18
CA GLU A 10 -7.78 1.43 -8.73
C GLU A 10 -8.34 2.73 -8.10
N GLU A 11 -8.91 3.61 -8.92
CA GLU A 11 -9.55 4.84 -8.47
C GLU A 11 -10.77 4.53 -7.60
N GLY A 12 -10.86 5.23 -6.46
CA GLY A 12 -11.88 5.00 -5.45
C GLY A 12 -11.61 3.80 -4.55
N GLU A 13 -10.57 2.99 -4.81
CA GLU A 13 -10.18 1.92 -3.91
C GLU A 13 -9.58 2.48 -2.62
N ARG A 14 -9.77 1.77 -1.51
CA ARG A 14 -9.18 2.15 -0.22
C ARG A 14 -7.69 1.88 -0.23
N LEU A 15 -6.90 2.84 0.24
CA LEU A 15 -5.45 2.71 0.43
C LEU A 15 -5.07 1.39 1.13
N ASP A 16 -5.80 0.99 2.17
CA ASP A 16 -5.52 -0.27 2.90
C ASP A 16 -5.72 -1.55 2.08
N ARG A 17 -6.62 -1.52 1.09
CA ARG A 17 -6.94 -2.65 0.23
C ARG A 17 -5.97 -2.73 -0.95
N PHE A 18 -5.71 -1.60 -1.59
CA PHE A 18 -4.73 -1.46 -2.66
C PHE A 18 -3.35 -1.97 -2.20
N LEU A 19 -2.85 -1.48 -1.06
CA LEU A 19 -1.57 -1.91 -0.53
C LEU A 19 -1.57 -3.40 -0.13
N ALA A 20 -2.63 -3.90 0.50
CA ALA A 20 -2.71 -5.32 0.86
C ALA A 20 -2.64 -6.24 -0.38
N SER A 21 -3.29 -5.86 -1.47
CA SER A 21 -3.26 -6.61 -2.74
C SER A 21 -1.90 -6.54 -3.42
N ARG A 22 -1.24 -5.37 -3.40
CA ARG A 22 0.05 -5.15 -4.06
C ARG A 22 1.22 -5.80 -3.30
N THR A 23 1.21 -5.71 -1.97
CA THR A 23 2.31 -6.20 -1.13
C THR A 23 2.08 -7.63 -0.62
N GLY A 24 0.90 -8.22 -0.85
CA GLY A 24 0.51 -9.52 -0.31
C GLY A 24 0.44 -9.56 1.23
N ARG A 25 0.38 -8.40 1.90
CA ARG A 25 0.35 -8.31 3.36
C ARG A 25 -1.07 -8.23 3.88
N SER A 26 -1.25 -8.59 5.15
CA SER A 26 -2.57 -8.49 5.78
C SER A 26 -3.02 -7.03 5.88
N ARG A 27 -4.34 -6.79 5.77
CA ARG A 27 -4.91 -5.43 5.92
C ARG A 27 -4.56 -4.80 7.28
N ALA A 28 -4.46 -5.61 8.33
CA ALA A 28 -4.09 -5.14 9.68
C ALA A 28 -2.66 -4.61 9.73
N GLU A 29 -1.73 -5.26 9.04
CA GLU A 29 -0.34 -4.83 8.95
C GLU A 29 -0.20 -3.53 8.17
N ILE A 30 -0.87 -3.44 7.01
CA ILE A 30 -0.95 -2.20 6.23
C ILE A 30 -1.53 -1.06 7.07
N GLN A 31 -2.63 -1.28 7.79
CA GLN A 31 -3.21 -0.28 8.68
C GLN A 31 -2.23 0.19 9.76
N ARG A 32 -1.41 -0.70 10.32
CA ARG A 32 -0.36 -0.32 11.28
C ARG A 32 0.71 0.55 10.63
N LEU A 33 1.19 0.19 9.43
CA LEU A 33 2.20 0.97 8.70
C LEU A 33 1.67 2.37 8.36
N ILE A 34 0.42 2.46 7.89
CA ILE A 34 -0.24 3.74 7.62
C ILE A 34 -0.33 4.59 8.89
N LYS A 35 -0.80 4.01 10.01
CA LYS A 35 -0.86 4.71 11.31
C LYS A 35 0.51 5.11 11.84
N ALA A 36 1.56 4.36 11.51
CA ALA A 36 2.95 4.66 11.88
C ALA A 36 3.60 5.72 10.97
N GLY A 37 2.87 6.27 9.97
CA GLY A 37 3.43 7.23 9.03
C GLY A 37 4.42 6.61 8.03
N LYS A 38 4.41 5.28 7.90
CA LYS A 38 5.25 4.52 6.95
C LYS A 38 4.62 4.43 5.55
N VAL A 39 3.46 5.05 5.35
CA VAL A 39 2.77 5.15 4.07
C VAL A 39 2.45 6.61 3.79
N LEU A 40 2.82 7.07 2.61
CA LEU A 40 2.62 8.43 2.14
C LEU A 40 1.92 8.39 0.78
N ILE A 41 1.00 9.33 0.54
CA ILE A 41 0.42 9.61 -0.78
C ILE A 41 0.94 10.97 -1.19
N ASP A 42 1.65 11.04 -2.32
CA ASP A 42 2.29 12.26 -2.82
C ASP A 42 3.14 12.96 -1.73
N GLY A 43 3.83 12.17 -0.91
CA GLY A 43 4.66 12.64 0.19
C GLY A 43 3.91 13.05 1.47
N ARG A 44 2.58 12.84 1.55
CA ARG A 44 1.77 13.18 2.72
C ARG A 44 1.18 11.93 3.41
N PRO A 45 1.13 11.87 4.75
CA PRO A 45 0.50 10.76 5.44
C PRO A 45 -1.01 10.74 5.16
N ALA A 46 -1.53 9.55 4.87
CA ALA A 46 -2.94 9.33 4.56
C ALA A 46 -3.60 8.40 5.57
N LYS A 47 -4.94 8.34 5.56
CA LYS A 47 -5.70 7.41 6.41
C LYS A 47 -5.86 6.06 5.68
N PRO A 48 -6.00 4.93 6.41
CA PRO A 48 -6.20 3.63 5.75
C PRO A 48 -7.46 3.54 4.89
N SER A 49 -8.48 4.31 5.25
CA SER A 49 -9.73 4.44 4.50
C SER A 49 -9.68 5.55 3.44
N HIS A 50 -8.51 6.12 3.15
CA HIS A 50 -8.38 7.14 2.12
C HIS A 50 -8.75 6.53 0.76
N PRO A 51 -9.71 7.12 0.02
CA PRO A 51 -10.01 6.69 -1.34
C PRO A 51 -8.90 7.19 -2.26
N LEU A 52 -8.26 6.27 -2.96
CA LEU A 52 -7.19 6.56 -3.90
C LEU A 52 -7.73 7.26 -5.14
N ARG A 53 -6.94 8.14 -5.72
CA ARG A 53 -7.21 8.77 -7.02
C ARG A 53 -6.20 8.30 -8.05
N SER A 54 -6.67 8.12 -9.27
CA SER A 54 -5.80 7.79 -10.39
C SER A 54 -4.68 8.83 -10.53
N GLY A 55 -3.45 8.34 -10.72
CA GLY A 55 -2.25 9.18 -10.80
C GLY A 55 -1.60 9.53 -9.45
N GLU A 56 -2.22 9.21 -8.31
CA GLU A 56 -1.57 9.38 -7.01
C GLU A 56 -0.37 8.45 -6.85
N CYS A 57 0.67 8.94 -6.18
CA CYS A 57 1.89 8.19 -5.89
C CYS A 57 1.89 7.73 -4.44
N VAL A 58 1.58 6.45 -4.24
CA VAL A 58 1.61 5.81 -2.91
C VAL A 58 3.00 5.28 -2.64
N THR A 59 3.65 5.84 -1.63
CA THR A 59 4.93 5.36 -1.13
C THR A 59 4.74 4.57 0.15
N ILE A 60 5.32 3.37 0.21
CA ILE A 60 5.32 2.53 1.41
C ILE A 60 6.74 2.16 1.83
N GLU A 61 7.03 2.35 3.11
CA GLU A 61 8.26 1.92 3.75
C GLU A 61 8.04 0.54 4.38
N LEU A 62 8.10 -0.49 3.55
CA LEU A 62 8.09 -1.87 4.02
C LEU A 62 9.45 -2.24 4.61
N PRO A 63 9.49 -2.90 5.79
CA PRO A 63 10.68 -3.63 6.21
C PRO A 63 10.98 -4.73 5.16
N PRO A 64 12.26 -5.10 4.99
CA PRO A 64 12.67 -6.04 3.96
C PRO A 64 11.75 -7.27 3.96
N PRO A 65 11.24 -7.69 2.79
CA PRO A 65 10.41 -8.88 2.72
C PRO A 65 11.25 -10.06 3.22
N SER A 66 10.70 -10.87 4.15
CA SER A 66 11.19 -12.24 4.26
C SER A 66 11.07 -12.85 2.87
N PRO A 67 12.13 -13.52 2.36
CA PRO A 67 12.14 -14.04 1.00
C PRO A 67 10.86 -14.85 0.76
N PRO A 68 10.16 -14.63 -0.35
CA PRO A 68 8.96 -15.39 -0.67
C PRO A 68 9.37 -16.87 -0.74
N ASP A 69 8.71 -17.71 0.03
CA ASP A 69 8.80 -19.16 -0.15
C ASP A 69 8.05 -19.46 -1.46
N LEU A 70 8.79 -19.35 -2.56
CA LEU A 70 8.34 -19.71 -3.91
C LEU A 70 7.99 -21.19 -3.91
N ARG A 71 6.70 -21.57 -3.86
CA ARG A 71 6.27 -22.82 -4.49
C ARG A 71 4.91 -22.66 -5.19
N PRO A 72 4.85 -22.94 -6.51
CA PRO A 72 3.60 -23.02 -7.26
C PRO A 72 2.89 -24.36 -6.96
N LYS A 73 1.58 -24.43 -7.22
CA LYS A 73 0.85 -25.66 -7.53
C LYS A 73 -0.07 -25.40 -8.72
#